data_AF-A0A9D4REZ5-F1
#
_entry.id   AF-A0A9D4REZ5-F1
#
_cell.length_a   1.000
_cell.length_b   1.000
_cell.length_c   1.000
_cell.angle_alpha   90.00
_cell.angle_beta   90.00
_cell.angle_gamma   90.00
#
_symmetry.space_group_name_H-M   'P 1'
#
loop_
_entity.id
_entity.type
_entity.pdbx_description
1 polymer ?
#
loop_
_entity_poly.entity_id
_entity_poly.type
_entity_poly.pdbx_seq_one_letter_code
_entity_poly.pdbx_strand_id
1 'polypeptide(L)'
;MSKPHFTRLSAQLTRLRENGHLLDASIPTQTTSVALHRLVIALFSQEIRHKLIQTGKCDLSLVDYSHASVDNIIQFLYGGEGTIGPLCTKIIQSLHLDLSVDKTITNRRVSKGSQNTEDDDNIELKYMRILTFEMEVPRLLEAQRPLSDVKIQIATHTHRCHKVILSAMSEYFEVMFSSGMKEARDEIITLHGIKNNVFKDI
;
A
#
# COMPACT_ATOMS: atom_id res chain seq x y z
N MET A 1 16.14 -4.40 -11.70
CA MET A 1 15.34 -3.27 -12.22
C MET A 1 13.87 -3.58 -11.97
N SER A 2 13.10 -2.62 -11.45
CA SER A 2 11.65 -2.76 -11.20
C SER A 2 10.88 -2.95 -12.52
N LYS A 3 9.85 -3.80 -12.54
CA LYS A 3 9.02 -3.99 -13.74
C LYS A 3 8.20 -2.71 -14.01
N PRO A 4 8.11 -2.23 -15.26
CA PRO A 4 7.48 -0.93 -15.57
C PRO A 4 6.04 -0.76 -15.04
N HIS A 5 5.25 -1.84 -15.03
CA HIS A 5 3.86 -1.79 -14.56
C HIS A 5 3.76 -1.59 -13.04
N PHE A 6 4.66 -2.17 -12.23
CA PHE A 6 4.67 -1.96 -10.79
C PHE A 6 5.16 -0.57 -10.43
N THR A 7 6.16 -0.05 -11.14
CA THR A 7 6.58 1.35 -10.98
C THR A 7 5.42 2.30 -11.26
N ARG A 8 4.67 2.06 -12.35
CA ARG A 8 3.47 2.86 -12.67
C ARG A 8 2.39 2.75 -11.60
N LEU A 9 2.06 1.53 -11.14
CA LEU A 9 1.06 1.32 -10.11
C LEU A 9 1.47 2.03 -8.81
N SER A 10 2.73 1.89 -8.39
CA SER A 10 3.28 2.57 -7.22
C SER A 10 3.10 4.09 -7.30
N ALA A 11 3.47 4.71 -8.43
CA ALA A 11 3.30 6.14 -8.65
C ALA A 11 1.83 6.57 -8.62
N GLN A 12 0.92 5.76 -9.18
CA GLN A 12 -0.51 6.07 -9.17
C GLN A 12 -1.12 5.93 -7.77
N LEU A 13 -0.70 4.95 -6.97
CA LEU A 13 -1.09 4.86 -5.57
C LEU A 13 -0.61 6.07 -4.77
N THR A 14 0.62 6.54 -5.00
CA THR A 14 1.14 7.77 -4.39
C THR A 14 0.26 8.97 -4.74
N ARG A 15 -0.07 9.15 -6.02
CA ARG A 15 -0.95 10.24 -6.48
C ARG A 15 -2.33 10.18 -5.82
N LEU A 16 -2.94 9.00 -5.75
CA LEU A 16 -4.25 8.83 -5.09
C LEU A 16 -4.18 9.25 -3.62
N ARG A 17 -3.09 8.90 -2.93
CA ARG A 17 -2.88 9.28 -1.53
C ARG A 17 -2.75 10.80 -1.37
N GLU A 18 -1.90 11.43 -2.17
CA GLU A 18 -1.65 12.88 -2.14
C GLU A 18 -2.93 13.68 -2.42
N ASN A 19 -3.80 13.16 -3.29
CA ASN A 19 -5.10 13.75 -3.60
C ASN A 19 -6.18 13.45 -2.56
N GLY A 20 -5.91 12.62 -1.55
CA GLY A 20 -6.90 12.21 -0.56
C GLY A 20 -7.94 11.21 -1.10
N HIS A 21 -7.71 10.60 -2.26
CA HIS A 21 -8.67 9.73 -2.92
C HIS A 21 -8.67 8.32 -2.33
N LEU A 22 -9.86 7.82 -1.97
CA LEU A 22 -10.11 6.45 -1.49
C LEU A 22 -9.36 6.06 -0.21
N LEU A 23 -8.90 7.02 0.58
CA LEU A 23 -8.27 6.76 1.88
C LEU A 23 -9.30 6.12 2.83
N ASP A 24 -8.98 4.95 3.36
CA ASP A 24 -9.89 4.08 4.12
C ASP A 24 -9.34 3.70 5.51
N ALA A 25 -8.16 4.21 5.87
CA ALA A 25 -7.60 4.13 7.21
C ALA A 25 -6.85 5.41 7.59
N SER A 26 -6.67 5.60 8.90
CA SER A 26 -5.77 6.59 9.46
C SER A 26 -5.02 6.03 10.65
N ILE A 27 -3.77 6.47 10.84
CA ILE A 27 -2.93 6.11 11.98
C ILE A 27 -2.87 7.32 12.92
N PRO A 28 -3.46 7.26 14.12
CA PRO A 28 -3.31 8.29 15.13
C PRO A 28 -1.83 8.48 15.52
N THR A 29 -1.44 9.73 15.70
CA THR A 29 -0.10 10.22 16.07
C THR A 29 -0.21 11.16 17.28
N GLN A 30 0.90 11.72 17.76
CA GLN A 30 0.91 12.67 18.89
C GLN A 30 -0.05 13.85 18.71
N THR A 31 -0.17 14.38 17.48
CA THR A 31 -0.85 15.65 17.22
C THR A 31 -2.07 15.52 16.32
N THR A 32 -2.12 14.50 15.47
CA THR A 32 -3.18 14.30 14.47
C THR A 32 -3.18 12.85 13.98
N SER A 33 -3.63 12.56 12.77
CA SER A 33 -3.56 11.23 12.15
C SER A 33 -3.01 11.28 10.74
N VAL A 34 -2.28 10.24 10.33
CA VAL A 34 -1.81 10.06 8.95
C VAL A 34 -2.80 9.16 8.21
N ALA A 35 -3.42 9.67 7.16
CA ALA A 35 -4.36 8.91 6.34
C ALA A 35 -3.64 8.08 5.26
N LEU A 36 -4.19 6.91 4.94
CA LEU A 36 -3.62 5.93 4.01
C LEU A 36 -4.68 4.95 3.47
N HIS A 37 -4.24 4.11 2.54
CA HIS A 37 -4.96 2.94 2.06
C HIS A 37 -4.56 1.70 2.87
N ARG A 38 -5.53 0.98 3.44
CA ARG A 38 -5.33 -0.30 4.15
C ARG A 38 -4.58 -1.31 3.28
N LEU A 39 -4.90 -1.32 1.99
CA LEU A 39 -4.24 -2.19 1.02
C LEU A 39 -2.72 -1.96 1.00
N VAL A 40 -2.27 -0.71 1.01
CA VAL A 40 -0.84 -0.39 0.91
C VAL A 40 -0.10 -0.85 2.15
N ILE A 41 -0.61 -0.58 3.35
CA ILE A 41 0.07 -1.06 4.56
C ILE A 41 0.03 -2.59 4.69
N ALA A 42 -1.04 -3.24 4.22
CA ALA A 42 -1.16 -4.70 4.19
C ALA A 42 -0.22 -5.39 3.18
N LEU A 43 0.29 -4.66 2.17
CA LEU A 43 1.37 -5.17 1.31
C LEU A 43 2.67 -5.35 2.10
N PHE A 44 2.89 -4.49 3.10
CA PHE A 44 4.14 -4.45 3.86
C PHE A 44 3.99 -5.00 5.27
N SER A 45 2.88 -5.62 5.66
CA SER A 45 2.75 -6.24 6.98
C SER A 45 1.77 -7.41 6.95
N GLN A 46 2.30 -8.62 7.14
CA GLN A 46 1.50 -9.85 7.23
C GLN A 46 0.52 -9.80 8.39
N GLU A 47 0.93 -9.25 9.53
CA GLU A 47 0.09 -9.17 10.73
C GLU A 47 -1.11 -8.26 10.49
N ILE A 48 -0.87 -7.05 9.97
CA ILE A 48 -1.93 -6.10 9.64
C ILE A 48 -2.85 -6.71 8.59
N ARG A 49 -2.29 -7.37 7.56
CA ARG A 49 -3.06 -8.06 6.53
C ARG A 49 -3.98 -9.13 7.11
N HIS A 50 -3.46 -10.03 7.95
CA HIS A 50 -4.27 -11.08 8.58
C HIS A 50 -5.38 -10.48 9.45
N LYS A 51 -5.07 -9.46 10.25
CA LYS A 51 -6.06 -8.80 11.08
C LYS A 51 -7.17 -8.13 10.26
N LEU A 52 -6.80 -7.47 9.16
CA LEU A 52 -7.76 -6.87 8.22
C LEU A 52 -8.66 -7.93 7.57
N ILE A 53 -8.10 -9.07 7.14
CA ILE A 53 -8.88 -10.16 6.55
C ILE A 53 -9.87 -10.75 7.57
N GLN A 54 -9.45 -10.92 8.82
CA GLN A 54 -10.27 -11.55 9.86
C GLN A 54 -11.35 -10.62 10.42
N THR A 55 -11.02 -9.34 10.61
CA THR A 55 -11.85 -8.41 11.40
C THR A 55 -12.39 -7.24 10.58
N GLY A 56 -11.83 -6.97 9.40
CA GLY A 56 -12.11 -5.76 8.62
C GLY A 56 -11.62 -4.47 9.28
N LYS A 57 -10.91 -4.53 10.42
CA LYS A 57 -10.45 -3.37 11.18
C LYS A 57 -8.94 -3.21 11.10
N CYS A 58 -8.51 -1.96 11.05
CA CYS A 58 -7.12 -1.54 11.04
C CYS A 58 -6.84 -0.78 12.35
N ASP A 59 -6.63 -1.49 13.46
CA ASP A 59 -6.30 -0.84 14.73
C ASP A 59 -4.79 -0.56 14.75
N LEU A 60 -4.42 0.57 14.14
CA LEU A 60 -3.05 1.08 14.15
C LEU A 60 -3.01 2.31 15.05
N SER A 61 -1.97 2.45 15.85
CA SER A 61 -1.76 3.64 16.67
C SER A 61 -0.27 3.87 16.88
N LEU A 62 0.18 5.09 16.57
CA LEU A 62 1.55 5.55 16.74
C LEU A 62 1.57 6.88 17.50
N VAL A 63 0.77 6.96 18.58
CA VAL A 63 0.60 8.16 19.42
C VAL A 63 1.89 8.64 20.07
N ASP A 64 2.94 7.81 20.11
CA ASP A 64 4.26 8.18 20.61
C ASP A 64 5.14 8.88 19.56
N TYR A 65 4.68 8.99 18.31
CA TYR A 65 5.45 9.54 17.19
C TYR A 65 4.78 10.79 16.61
N SER A 66 5.60 11.71 16.09
CA SER A 66 5.11 12.90 15.40
C SER A 66 4.44 12.54 14.07
N HIS A 67 3.47 13.35 13.64
CA HIS A 67 2.85 13.20 12.32
C HIS A 67 3.89 13.13 11.19
N ALA A 68 4.87 14.04 11.17
CA ALA A 68 5.89 14.09 10.12
C ALA A 68 6.72 12.79 10.02
N SER A 69 7.05 12.18 11.16
CA SER A 69 7.82 10.92 11.19
C SER A 69 7.01 9.73 10.66
N VAL A 70 5.73 9.66 11.04
CA VAL A 70 4.82 8.61 10.56
C VAL A 70 4.52 8.81 9.08
N ASP A 71 4.21 10.04 8.67
CA ASP A 71 3.91 10.40 7.29
C ASP A 71 5.08 10.10 6.35
N ASN A 72 6.32 10.37 6.77
CA ASN A 72 7.52 10.00 6.03
C ASN A 72 7.63 8.48 5.79
N ILE A 73 7.31 7.65 6.79
CA ILE A 73 7.28 6.18 6.61
C ILE A 73 6.16 5.76 5.68
N ILE A 74 4.97 6.33 5.82
CA ILE A 74 3.85 6.00 4.93
C ILE A 74 4.20 6.41 3.51
N GLN A 75 4.70 7.62 3.26
CA GLN A 75 5.14 8.07 1.93
C GLN A 75 6.19 7.12 1.33
N PHE A 76 7.12 6.63 2.15
CA PHE A 76 8.11 5.64 1.74
C PHE A 76 7.47 4.33 1.27
N LEU A 77 6.41 3.84 1.92
CA LEU A 77 5.69 2.64 1.46
C LEU A 77 5.04 2.83 0.08
N TYR A 78 4.56 4.04 -0.23
CA TYR A 78 3.89 4.36 -1.50
C TYR A 78 4.85 4.56 -2.66
N GLY A 79 5.87 5.40 -2.49
CA GLY A 79 6.76 5.82 -3.59
C GLY A 79 8.22 5.43 -3.42
N GLY A 80 8.63 4.97 -2.22
CA GLY A 80 10.05 4.84 -1.86
C GLY A 80 10.75 6.18 -1.61
N GLU A 81 9.98 7.28 -1.56
CA GLU A 81 10.46 8.61 -1.20
C GLU A 81 10.33 8.85 0.31
N GLY A 82 11.33 9.48 0.90
CA GLY A 82 11.43 9.70 2.33
C GLY A 82 12.84 9.44 2.85
N THR A 83 13.16 10.04 3.99
CA THR A 83 14.46 9.86 4.66
C THR A 83 14.31 8.79 5.71
N ILE A 84 15.08 7.71 5.61
CA ILE A 84 15.04 6.65 6.62
C ILE A 84 16.17 6.92 7.61
N GLY A 85 15.78 7.32 8.82
CA GLY A 85 16.68 7.53 9.95
C GLY A 85 16.40 6.57 11.11
N PRO A 86 17.11 6.69 12.25
CA PRO A 86 16.93 5.81 13.41
C PRO A 86 15.50 5.73 13.95
N LEU A 87 14.73 6.83 13.85
CA LEU A 87 13.33 6.86 14.27
C LEU A 87 12.42 6.05 13.35
N CYS A 88 12.75 5.96 12.06
CA CYS A 88 12.02 5.17 11.07
C CYS A 88 12.07 3.67 11.39
N THR A 89 13.22 3.18 11.86
CA THR A 89 13.36 1.77 12.29
C THR A 89 12.39 1.42 13.42
N LYS A 90 12.18 2.33 14.39
CA LYS A 90 11.23 2.10 15.49
C LYS A 90 9.78 2.05 14.99
N ILE A 91 9.42 2.91 14.04
CA ILE A 91 8.09 2.93 13.44
C ILE A 91 7.86 1.65 12.62
N ILE A 92 8.84 1.23 11.81
CA ILE A 92 8.82 -0.03 11.05
C ILE A 92 8.57 -1.22 11.99
N GLN A 93 9.27 -1.27 13.12
CA GLN A 93 9.07 -2.30 14.14
C GLN A 93 7.68 -2.22 14.79
N SER A 94 7.23 -1.01 15.14
CA SER A 94 5.92 -0.80 15.80
C SER A 94 4.76 -1.21 14.90
N LEU A 95 4.88 -1.03 13.58
CA LEU A 95 3.90 -1.43 12.59
C LEU A 95 4.12 -2.86 12.05
N HIS A 96 5.13 -3.58 12.54
CA HIS A 96 5.54 -4.90 12.04
C HIS A 96 5.64 -4.92 10.50
N LEU A 97 6.36 -3.94 9.95
CA LEU A 97 6.52 -3.83 8.50
C LEU A 97 7.59 -4.82 8.00
N ASP A 98 7.17 -5.72 7.14
CA ASP A 98 7.95 -6.73 6.43
C ASP A 98 8.70 -6.12 5.25
N LEU A 99 9.50 -5.08 5.50
CA LEU A 99 10.42 -4.53 4.51
C LEU A 99 11.66 -5.42 4.30
N SER A 100 11.55 -6.72 4.62
CA SER A 100 12.60 -7.72 4.52
C SER A 100 13.96 -7.18 5.00
N VAL A 101 13.95 -6.45 6.12
CA VAL A 101 15.16 -6.16 6.89
C VAL A 101 15.55 -7.45 7.60
N ASP A 102 15.88 -8.47 6.82
CA ASP A 102 16.17 -9.80 7.33
C ASP A 102 17.58 -9.80 7.89
N LYS A 103 17.75 -9.26 9.11
CA LYS A 103 18.90 -9.44 10.04
C LYS A 103 20.31 -9.13 9.51
N THR A 104 20.50 -8.84 8.24
CA THR A 104 21.77 -8.56 7.56
C THR A 104 22.24 -7.15 7.85
N ILE A 105 21.33 -6.18 7.92
CA ILE A 105 21.63 -4.79 8.28
C ILE A 105 22.04 -4.69 9.76
N THR A 106 21.37 -5.42 10.66
CA THR A 106 21.74 -5.45 12.09
C THR A 106 23.09 -6.13 12.34
N ASN A 107 23.43 -7.18 11.58
CA ASN A 107 24.74 -7.85 11.71
C ASN A 107 25.90 -7.03 11.10
N ARG A 108 25.66 -6.16 10.11
CA ARG A 108 26.72 -5.30 9.52
C ARG A 108 27.23 -4.21 10.47
N ARG A 109 26.38 -3.69 11.37
CA ARG A 109 26.77 -2.64 12.34
C ARG A 109 27.84 -3.10 13.35
N VAL A 110 28.00 -4.41 13.54
CA VAL A 110 29.02 -4.96 14.45
C VAL A 110 30.40 -5.02 13.77
N SER A 111 30.51 -4.90 12.44
CA SER A 111 31.74 -5.29 11.73
C SER A 111 32.43 -4.23 10.87
N LYS A 112 31.87 -3.03 10.62
CA LYS A 112 32.60 -2.01 9.85
C LYS A 112 32.41 -0.60 10.41
N GLY A 113 33.48 -0.06 10.99
CA GLY A 113 33.67 1.38 11.07
C GLY A 113 34.01 1.92 9.69
N SER A 114 33.14 2.75 9.12
CA SER A 114 33.49 3.78 8.14
C SER A 114 32.26 4.64 7.86
N GLN A 115 32.45 5.94 7.73
CA GLN A 115 31.45 6.92 7.31
C GLN A 115 30.96 6.59 5.88
N ASN A 116 29.66 6.78 5.61
CA ASN A 116 28.81 6.45 4.42
C ASN A 116 27.73 5.38 4.61
N THR A 117 27.49 4.88 5.83
CA THR A 117 26.52 3.80 6.09
C THR A 117 25.05 4.18 5.90
N GLU A 118 24.67 5.45 6.13
CA GLU A 118 23.25 5.86 6.07
C GLU A 118 22.71 5.90 4.64
N ASP A 119 23.53 6.28 3.67
CA ASP A 119 23.14 6.28 2.26
C ASP A 119 22.99 4.84 1.73
N ASP A 120 23.91 3.95 2.13
CA ASP A 120 23.84 2.52 1.78
C ASP A 120 22.59 1.84 2.38
N ASP A 121 22.29 2.09 3.67
CA ASP A 121 21.10 1.57 4.35
C ASP A 121 19.80 2.08 3.67
N ASN A 122 19.77 3.36 3.27
CA ASN A 122 18.64 3.95 2.55
C ASN A 122 18.43 3.32 1.17
N ILE A 123 19.51 3.05 0.43
CA ILE A 123 19.44 2.37 -0.88
C ILE A 123 18.91 0.94 -0.72
N GLU A 124 19.41 0.20 0.27
CA GLU A 124 18.98 -1.18 0.56
C GLU A 124 17.48 -1.22 0.88
N LEU A 125 17.01 -0.33 1.76
CA LEU A 125 15.59 -0.26 2.10
C LEU A 125 14.69 0.10 0.92
N LYS A 126 15.09 1.06 0.08
CA LYS A 126 14.38 1.38 -1.17
C LYS A 126 14.26 0.16 -2.08
N TYR A 127 15.33 -0.63 -2.19
CA TYR A 127 15.32 -1.87 -2.95
C TYR A 127 14.37 -2.91 -2.35
N MET A 128 14.42 -3.14 -1.03
CA MET A 128 13.53 -4.11 -0.37
C MET A 128 12.06 -3.70 -0.45
N ARG A 129 11.77 -2.40 -0.38
CA ARG A 129 10.42 -1.86 -0.59
C ARG A 129 9.90 -2.20 -1.98
N ILE A 130 10.72 -2.02 -3.02
CA ILE A 130 10.36 -2.38 -4.40
C ILE A 130 10.09 -3.89 -4.49
N LEU A 131 11.01 -4.73 -4.01
CA LEU A 131 10.85 -6.17 -4.07
C LEU A 131 9.58 -6.64 -3.35
N THR A 132 9.32 -6.14 -2.15
CA THR A 132 8.13 -6.48 -1.36
C THR A 132 6.87 -6.09 -2.12
N PHE A 133 6.84 -4.89 -2.69
CA PHE A 133 5.70 -4.42 -3.50
C PHE A 133 5.46 -5.33 -4.72
N GLU A 134 6.50 -5.65 -5.49
CA GLU A 134 6.38 -6.51 -6.68
C GLU A 134 5.95 -7.95 -6.34
N MET A 135 6.32 -8.44 -5.17
CA MET A 135 5.96 -9.79 -4.71
C MET A 135 4.53 -9.85 -4.17
N GLU A 136 4.12 -8.86 -3.37
CA GLU A 136 2.86 -8.91 -2.63
C GLU A 136 1.66 -8.43 -3.44
N VAL A 137 1.85 -7.52 -4.41
CA VAL A 137 0.75 -7.06 -5.28
C VAL A 137 0.11 -8.23 -6.04
N PRO A 138 0.84 -9.11 -6.74
CA PRO A 138 0.24 -10.28 -7.39
C PRO A 138 -0.56 -11.15 -6.43
N ARG A 139 -0.05 -11.39 -5.22
CA ARG A 139 -0.72 -12.21 -4.19
C ARG A 139 -2.08 -11.62 -3.77
N LEU A 140 -2.18 -10.29 -3.70
CA LEU A 140 -3.46 -9.63 -3.45
C LEU A 140 -4.42 -9.72 -4.65
N LEU A 141 -3.90 -9.88 -5.87
CA LEU A 141 -4.70 -9.98 -7.10
C LEU A 141 -5.03 -11.42 -7.51
N GLU A 142 -4.49 -12.43 -6.82
CA GLU A 142 -4.80 -13.85 -7.00
C GLU A 142 -6.28 -14.18 -6.72
N ALA A 143 -6.73 -15.39 -7.08
CA ALA A 143 -8.15 -15.76 -7.17
C ALA A 143 -9.04 -15.40 -5.96
N GLN A 144 -8.53 -15.46 -4.73
CA GLN A 144 -9.31 -15.11 -3.53
C GLN A 144 -9.48 -13.60 -3.33
N ARG A 145 -8.58 -12.80 -3.90
CA ARG A 145 -8.50 -11.33 -3.81
C ARG A 145 -8.77 -10.83 -2.40
N PRO A 146 -7.90 -11.16 -1.43
CA PRO A 146 -8.05 -10.69 -0.07
C PRO A 146 -8.14 -9.16 -0.04
N LEU A 147 -8.90 -8.62 0.91
CA LEU A 147 -9.14 -7.18 1.06
C LEU A 147 -9.92 -6.52 -0.10
N SER A 148 -10.57 -7.30 -0.97
CA SER A 148 -11.47 -6.74 -1.98
C SER A 148 -12.61 -5.96 -1.33
N ASP A 149 -12.84 -4.74 -1.80
CA ASP A 149 -13.83 -3.79 -1.29
C ASP A 149 -14.91 -3.47 -2.36
N VAL A 150 -14.84 -4.09 -3.53
CA VAL A 150 -15.84 -3.98 -4.59
C VAL A 150 -15.93 -5.28 -5.42
N LYS A 151 -17.11 -5.51 -5.99
CA LYS A 151 -17.35 -6.55 -7.00
C LYS A 151 -17.73 -5.90 -8.33
N ILE A 152 -17.05 -6.26 -9.40
CA ILE A 152 -17.38 -5.82 -10.75
C ILE A 152 -18.18 -6.93 -11.44
N GLN A 153 -19.41 -6.63 -11.82
CA GLN A 153 -20.29 -7.54 -12.54
C GLN A 153 -20.26 -7.24 -14.04
N ILE A 154 -19.99 -8.26 -14.84
CA ILE A 154 -19.95 -8.18 -16.31
C ILE A 154 -20.76 -9.34 -16.87
N ALA A 155 -21.93 -9.01 -17.43
CA ALA A 155 -22.94 -10.00 -17.81
C ALA A 155 -23.24 -10.94 -16.62
N THR A 156 -22.96 -12.24 -16.76
CA THR A 156 -23.17 -13.25 -15.72
C THR A 156 -21.95 -13.47 -14.82
N HIS A 157 -20.84 -12.78 -15.05
CA HIS A 157 -19.60 -12.94 -14.29
C HIS A 157 -19.46 -11.88 -13.21
N THR A 158 -18.91 -12.25 -12.05
CA THR A 158 -18.60 -11.32 -10.96
C THR A 158 -17.14 -11.48 -10.57
N HIS A 159 -16.43 -10.36 -10.52
CA HIS A 159 -15.02 -10.28 -10.15
C HIS A 159 -14.87 -9.48 -8.87
N ARG A 160 -14.16 -10.01 -7.88
CA ARG A 160 -13.73 -9.21 -6.73
C ARG A 160 -12.61 -8.28 -7.18
N CYS A 161 -12.57 -7.05 -6.69
CA CYS A 161 -11.52 -6.09 -7.03
C CYS A 161 -11.24 -5.17 -5.83
N HIS A 162 -10.22 -4.35 -5.98
CA HIS A 162 -9.87 -3.30 -5.03
C HIS A 162 -10.13 -1.94 -5.70
N LYS A 163 -10.99 -1.10 -5.13
CA LYS A 163 -11.31 0.23 -5.68
C LYS A 163 -10.04 1.01 -5.93
N VAL A 164 -9.12 1.01 -4.96
CA VAL A 164 -7.83 1.71 -5.07
C VAL A 164 -6.96 1.22 -6.23
N ILE A 165 -6.93 -0.09 -6.51
CA ILE A 165 -6.13 -0.64 -7.64
C ILE A 165 -6.81 -0.29 -8.97
N LEU A 166 -8.13 -0.45 -9.05
CA LEU A 166 -8.88 -0.08 -10.25
C LEU A 166 -8.72 1.41 -10.59
N SER A 167 -8.82 2.29 -9.59
CA SER A 167 -8.60 3.74 -9.77
C SER A 167 -7.16 4.09 -10.13
N ALA A 168 -6.18 3.38 -9.57
CA ALA A 168 -4.77 3.60 -9.91
C ALA A 168 -4.47 3.21 -11.37
N MET A 169 -5.21 2.26 -11.92
CA MET A 169 -4.99 1.75 -13.28
C MET A 169 -5.95 2.36 -14.32
N SER A 170 -7.03 3.01 -13.89
CA SER A 170 -8.06 3.55 -14.77
C SER A 170 -8.72 4.80 -14.19
N GLU A 171 -8.60 5.90 -14.93
CA GLU A 171 -9.26 7.17 -14.61
C GLU A 171 -10.78 7.03 -14.52
N TYR A 172 -11.38 6.13 -15.32
CA TYR A 172 -12.81 5.84 -15.24
C TYR A 172 -13.22 5.39 -13.83
N PHE A 173 -12.48 4.44 -13.25
CA PHE A 173 -12.76 3.97 -11.89
C PHE A 173 -12.37 4.99 -10.83
N GLU A 174 -11.32 5.78 -11.05
CA GLU A 174 -11.00 6.89 -10.15
C GLU A 174 -12.14 7.90 -10.06
N VAL A 175 -12.64 8.39 -11.21
CA VAL A 175 -13.76 9.32 -11.25
C VAL A 175 -15.01 8.67 -10.65
N MET A 176 -15.32 7.42 -11.01
CA MET A 176 -16.47 6.70 -10.47
C MET A 176 -16.42 6.64 -8.93
N PHE A 177 -15.30 6.20 -8.35
CA PHE A 177 -15.20 6.00 -6.90
C PHE A 177 -14.94 7.29 -6.12
N SER A 178 -14.49 8.38 -6.76
CA SER A 178 -14.30 9.69 -6.11
C SER A 178 -15.47 10.66 -6.31
N SER A 179 -16.40 10.40 -7.23
CA SER A 179 -17.52 11.30 -7.59
C SER A 179 -18.54 11.57 -6.48
N GLY A 180 -18.52 10.81 -5.38
CA GLY A 180 -19.55 10.87 -4.34
C GLY A 180 -20.92 10.32 -4.78
N MET A 181 -21.04 9.80 -6.01
CA MET A 181 -22.26 9.18 -6.54
C MET A 181 -22.56 7.83 -5.87
N LYS A 182 -23.70 7.24 -6.19
CA LYS A 182 -24.15 5.98 -5.57
C LYS A 182 -23.13 4.86 -5.79
N GLU A 183 -22.58 4.81 -6.99
CA GLU A 183 -21.57 3.86 -7.46
C GLU A 183 -20.29 3.92 -6.61
N ALA A 184 -19.97 5.06 -6.00
CA ALA A 184 -18.84 5.16 -5.08
C ALA A 184 -19.06 4.33 -3.80
N ARG A 185 -20.32 4.17 -3.37
CA ARG A 185 -20.73 3.47 -2.14
C ARG A 185 -21.20 2.04 -2.38
N ASP A 186 -21.59 1.70 -3.62
CA ASP A 186 -22.08 0.38 -3.94
C ASP A 186 -20.97 -0.69 -3.79
N GLU A 187 -21.36 -1.86 -3.28
CA GLU A 187 -20.48 -3.03 -3.18
C GLU A 187 -20.36 -3.79 -4.50
N ILE A 188 -21.34 -3.63 -5.40
CA ILE A 188 -21.40 -4.28 -6.71
C ILE A 188 -21.61 -3.21 -7.79
N ILE A 189 -20.70 -3.15 -8.76
CA ILE A 189 -20.79 -2.26 -9.91
C ILE A 189 -20.98 -3.11 -11.16
N THR A 190 -22.07 -2.87 -11.89
CA THR A 190 -22.34 -3.53 -13.16
C THR A 190 -21.77 -2.71 -14.30
N LEU A 191 -20.89 -3.31 -15.10
CA LEU A 191 -20.37 -2.70 -16.32
C LEU A 191 -21.12 -3.23 -17.54
N HIS A 192 -21.61 -2.31 -18.36
CA HIS A 192 -22.29 -2.62 -19.61
C HIS A 192 -21.34 -2.38 -20.80
N GLY A 193 -21.51 -3.16 -21.87
CA GLY A 193 -20.74 -2.98 -23.11
C GLY A 193 -19.29 -3.49 -23.10
N ILE A 194 -18.83 -4.10 -22.00
CA ILE A 194 -17.49 -4.71 -21.88
C ILE A 194 -17.62 -6.23 -21.90
N LYS A 195 -16.74 -6.92 -22.64
CA LYS A 195 -16.67 -8.39 -22.61
C LYS A 195 -15.85 -8.87 -21.42
N ASN A 196 -16.25 -9.99 -20.82
CA ASN A 196 -15.60 -10.57 -19.65
C ASN A 196 -14.09 -10.86 -19.85
N ASN A 197 -13.69 -11.27 -21.05
CA ASN A 197 -12.28 -11.52 -21.35
C ASN A 197 -11.44 -10.24 -21.34
N VAL A 198 -11.97 -9.14 -21.90
CA VAL A 198 -11.29 -7.83 -21.90
C VAL A 198 -11.04 -7.34 -20.48
N PHE A 199 -11.99 -7.55 -19.56
CA PHE A 199 -11.81 -7.14 -18.16
C PHE A 199 -10.79 -7.98 -17.39
N LYS A 200 -10.61 -9.26 -17.73
CA LYS A 200 -9.60 -10.11 -17.07
C LYS A 200 -8.17 -9.73 -17.42
N ASP A 201 -7.98 -9.02 -18.53
CA ASP A 201 -6.68 -8.55 -19.00
C ASP A 201 -6.29 -7.18 -18.36
N ILE A 202 -7.17 -6.60 -17.54
CA ILE A 202 -6.94 -5.38 -16.73
C ILE A 202 -6.39 -5.79 -15.35
#